data_AF-A0A7Y2XH09-F1
#
_entry.id   AF-A0A7Y2XH09-F1
#
_cell.length_a   1.000
_cell.length_b   1.000
_cell.length_c   1.000
_cell.angle_alpha   90.00
_cell.angle_beta   90.00
_cell.angle_gamma   90.00
#
_symmetry.space_group_name_H-M   'P 1'
#
loop_
_entity.id
_entity.type
_entity.pdbx_description
1 polymer ?
#
loop_
_entity_poly.entity_id
_entity_poly.type
_entity_poly.pdbx_seq_one_letter_code
_entity_poly.pdbx_strand_id
1 'polypeptide(L)'
;VLGGKLDLLNNEELRRMLADWRSELASTASQNTQEFEHFYGSLLPILRPRANLAQISNASLRAPGDFFDDAGSKLPIPAGRVDHRALINDREFQNAVVEKFWIEEDMLRQYRILEPKIEQLLETLNSEIADRDD
;
A
#
# COMPACT_ATOMS: atom_id res chain seq x y z
N VAL A 1 4.83 6.53 24.70
CA VAL A 1 4.98 7.65 25.66
C VAL A 1 6.15 8.50 25.21
N LEU A 2 5.90 9.46 24.32
CA LEU A 2 6.91 10.41 23.82
C LEU A 2 6.85 11.75 24.58
N GLY A 3 5.71 12.08 25.20
CA GLY A 3 5.43 13.41 25.77
C GLY A 3 6.48 13.94 26.75
N GLY A 4 7.06 13.12 27.63
CA GLY A 4 8.10 13.56 28.57
C GLY A 4 9.54 13.48 28.05
N LYS A 5 9.77 12.89 26.87
CA LYS A 5 11.09 12.80 26.24
C LYS A 5 11.29 13.89 25.17
N LEU A 6 10.21 14.47 24.67
CA LEU A 6 10.27 15.58 23.73
C LEU A 6 10.92 16.81 24.37
N ASP A 7 10.71 17.07 25.66
CA ASP A 7 11.32 18.20 26.40
C ASP A 7 12.86 18.19 26.42
N LEU A 8 13.49 17.06 26.07
CA LEU A 8 14.94 16.93 25.94
C LEU A 8 15.48 17.41 24.58
N LEU A 9 14.59 17.77 23.65
CA LEU A 9 14.90 18.35 22.36
C LEU A 9 14.82 19.87 22.46
N ASN A 10 15.89 20.55 22.06
CA ASN A 10 15.95 22.01 22.12
C ASN A 10 15.18 22.63 20.94
N ASN A 11 15.07 21.91 19.84
CA ASN A 11 14.38 22.36 18.65
C ASN A 11 12.84 22.23 18.81
N GLU A 12 12.15 23.38 18.84
CA GLU A 12 10.68 23.46 18.93
C GLU A 12 9.97 22.89 17.69
N GLU A 13 10.56 23.08 16.50
CA GLU A 13 10.03 22.54 15.24
C GLU A 13 10.08 21.02 15.25
N LEU A 14 11.22 20.44 15.65
CA LEU A 14 11.37 18.99 15.78
C LEU A 14 10.37 18.39 16.79
N ARG A 15 10.17 19.05 17.93
CA ARG A 15 9.18 18.63 18.94
C ARG A 15 7.77 18.58 18.37
N ARG A 16 7.36 19.62 17.63
CA ARG A 16 6.05 19.66 16.98
C ARG A 16 5.90 18.53 15.96
N MET A 17 6.89 18.36 15.08
CA MET A 17 6.85 17.31 14.06
C MET A 17 6.72 15.91 14.67
N LEU A 18 7.48 15.61 15.74
CA LEU A 18 7.40 14.33 16.44
C LEU A 18 6.10 14.14 17.24
N ALA A 19 5.50 15.22 17.74
CA ALA A 19 4.20 15.17 18.41
C ALA A 19 3.09 14.77 17.42
N ASP A 20 3.09 15.37 16.23
CA ASP A 20 2.11 15.11 15.17
C ASP A 20 2.32 13.74 14.50
N TRP A 21 3.56 13.23 14.50
CA TRP A 21 3.95 11.97 13.87
C TRP A 21 3.10 10.76 14.29
N ARG A 22 2.66 10.69 15.56
CA ARG A 22 1.81 9.58 16.02
C ARG A 22 0.42 9.60 15.39
N SER A 23 -0.13 10.78 15.15
CA SER A 23 -1.44 10.94 14.51
C SER A 23 -1.35 10.56 13.03
N GLU A 24 -0.28 11.00 12.37
CA GLU A 24 0.00 10.68 10.97
C GLU A 24 0.18 9.16 10.76
N LEU A 25 0.97 8.49 11.60
CA LEU A 25 1.13 7.03 11.56
C LEU A 25 -0.18 6.28 11.82
N ALA A 26 -1.02 6.77 12.73
CA ALA A 26 -2.32 6.16 13.02
C ALA A 26 -3.28 6.26 11.83
N SER A 27 -3.26 7.39 11.13
CA SER A 27 -4.03 7.60 9.89
C SER A 27 -3.62 6.59 8.81
N THR A 28 -2.32 6.44 8.55
CA THR A 28 -1.80 5.47 7.57
C THR A 28 -2.12 4.03 7.96
N ALA A 29 -2.00 3.68 9.25
CA ALA A 29 -2.35 2.35 9.73
C ALA A 29 -3.84 2.03 9.56
N SER A 30 -4.72 3.01 9.78
CA SER A 30 -6.16 2.86 9.54
C SER A 30 -6.47 2.61 8.08
N GLN A 31 -5.79 3.30 7.15
CA GLN A 31 -5.98 3.09 5.71
C GLN A 31 -5.45 1.74 5.22
N ASN A 32 -4.30 1.29 5.71
CA ASN A 32 -3.81 -0.07 5.46
C ASN A 32 -4.80 -1.13 5.92
N THR A 33 -5.45 -0.90 7.07
CA THR A 33 -6.48 -1.82 7.58
C THR A 33 -7.69 -1.82 6.65
N GLN A 34 -8.11 -0.66 6.16
CA GLN A 34 -9.22 -0.54 5.21
C GLN A 34 -8.93 -1.23 3.87
N GLU A 35 -7.71 -1.10 3.33
CA GLU A 35 -7.29 -1.78 2.11
C GLU A 35 -7.28 -3.30 2.28
N PHE A 36 -6.72 -3.78 3.39
CA PHE A 36 -6.74 -5.19 3.76
C PHE A 36 -8.19 -5.71 3.89
N GLU A 37 -9.04 -5.02 4.65
CA GLU A 37 -10.44 -5.40 4.85
C GLU A 37 -11.22 -5.43 3.54
N HIS A 38 -11.03 -4.44 2.67
CA HIS A 38 -11.67 -4.42 1.37
C HIS A 38 -11.18 -5.56 0.47
N PHE A 39 -9.86 -5.80 0.42
CA PHE A 39 -9.30 -6.87 -0.39
C PHE A 39 -9.80 -8.24 0.06
N TYR A 40 -9.71 -8.56 1.35
CA TYR A 40 -10.10 -9.87 1.88
C TYR A 40 -11.62 -10.03 2.08
N GLY A 41 -12.34 -8.94 2.33
CA GLY A 41 -13.77 -8.92 2.63
C GLY A 41 -14.68 -8.75 1.41
N SER A 42 -14.23 -8.06 0.37
CA SER A 42 -15.05 -7.75 -0.81
C SER A 42 -14.47 -8.36 -2.08
N LEU A 43 -13.22 -8.03 -2.41
CA LEU A 43 -12.64 -8.39 -3.71
C LEU A 43 -12.28 -9.87 -3.82
N LEU A 44 -11.62 -10.43 -2.81
CA LEU A 44 -11.17 -11.82 -2.80
C LEU A 44 -12.35 -12.82 -2.83
N PRO A 45 -13.48 -12.59 -2.12
CA PRO A 45 -14.68 -13.42 -2.25
C PRO A 45 -15.30 -13.43 -3.66
N ILE A 46 -15.22 -12.34 -4.43
CA ILE A 46 -15.69 -12.28 -5.82
C ILE A 46 -14.72 -13.04 -6.73
N LEU A 47 -13.41 -12.85 -6.53
CA LEU A 47 -12.36 -13.46 -7.33
C LEU A 47 -12.24 -14.97 -7.10
N ARG A 48 -12.23 -15.44 -5.85
CA ARG A 48 -11.96 -16.85 -5.51
C ARG A 48 -12.84 -17.88 -6.26
N PRO A 49 -14.16 -17.69 -6.44
CA PRO A 49 -15.01 -18.63 -7.17
C PRO A 49 -15.03 -18.41 -8.69
N ARG A 50 -14.72 -17.20 -9.18
CA ARG A 50 -14.94 -16.80 -10.59
C ARG A 50 -13.65 -16.56 -11.38
N ALA A 51 -12.55 -16.36 -10.67
CA ALA A 51 -11.25 -16.06 -11.24
C ALA A 51 -10.33 -17.28 -11.09
N ASN A 52 -9.65 -17.61 -12.18
CA ASN A 52 -8.59 -18.62 -12.16
C ASN A 52 -7.31 -17.92 -11.71
N LEU A 53 -7.15 -17.74 -10.40
CA LEU A 53 -6.05 -16.97 -9.80
C LEU A 53 -4.67 -17.47 -10.25
N ALA A 54 -4.53 -18.78 -10.52
CA ALA A 54 -3.32 -19.36 -11.08
C ALA A 54 -3.02 -18.84 -12.51
N GLN A 55 -4.04 -18.66 -13.36
CA GLN A 55 -3.88 -18.08 -14.69
C GLN A 55 -3.56 -16.58 -14.64
N ILE A 56 -4.20 -15.83 -13.74
CA ILE A 56 -3.97 -14.38 -13.59
C ILE A 56 -2.56 -14.11 -13.06
N SER A 57 -2.15 -14.80 -11.98
CA SER A 57 -0.85 -14.63 -11.35
C SER A 57 0.32 -15.05 -12.24
N ASN A 58 0.14 -16.09 -13.06
CA ASN A 58 1.18 -16.54 -14.00
C ASN A 58 1.23 -15.64 -15.25
N ALA A 59 0.16 -14.92 -15.59
CA ALA A 59 0.13 -13.98 -16.71
C ALA A 59 0.74 -12.62 -16.36
N SER A 60 0.61 -12.14 -15.12
CA SER A 60 1.19 -10.86 -14.66
C SER A 60 2.72 -10.86 -14.62
N LEU A 61 3.36 -12.04 -14.64
CA LEU A 61 4.81 -12.18 -14.73
C LEU A 61 5.34 -12.17 -16.17
N ARG A 62 4.45 -12.16 -17.18
CA ARG A 62 4.85 -12.08 -18.59
C ARG A 62 4.80 -10.64 -19.06
N ALA A 63 5.95 -10.10 -19.46
CA ALA A 63 6.01 -8.81 -20.14
C ALA A 63 5.21 -8.88 -21.46
N PRO A 64 4.55 -7.79 -21.90
CA PRO A 64 3.84 -7.77 -23.17
C PRO A 64 4.81 -8.07 -24.33
N GLY A 65 4.60 -9.21 -25.02
CA GLY A 65 5.43 -9.64 -26.16
C GLY A 65 6.39 -10.80 -25.87
N ASP A 66 6.52 -11.23 -24.61
CA ASP A 66 7.35 -12.39 -24.28
C ASP A 66 6.62 -13.71 -24.56
N PHE A 67 7.20 -14.50 -25.46
CA PHE A 67 6.76 -15.87 -25.78
C PHE A 67 7.51 -16.93 -24.97
N PHE A 68 8.45 -16.52 -24.10
CA PHE A 68 9.29 -17.46 -23.37
C PHE A 68 8.62 -17.92 -22.07
N ASP A 69 8.67 -19.24 -21.89
CA ASP A 69 7.92 -19.95 -20.88
C ASP A 69 8.68 -19.90 -19.54
N ASP A 70 8.52 -18.80 -18.81
CA ASP A 70 9.25 -18.59 -17.56
C ASP A 70 8.90 -19.69 -16.54
N ALA A 71 9.90 -20.37 -15.98
CA ALA A 71 9.77 -21.59 -15.17
C ALA A 71 9.70 -21.31 -13.65
N GLY A 72 9.34 -20.08 -13.26
CA GLY A 72 9.05 -19.74 -11.86
C GLY A 72 7.71 -20.34 -11.41
N SER A 73 7.70 -20.92 -10.21
CA SER A 73 6.59 -21.51 -9.43
C SER A 73 5.18 -21.34 -10.01
N LYS A 74 4.86 -22.01 -11.12
CA LYS A 74 3.53 -21.92 -11.73
C LYS A 74 2.53 -22.61 -10.81
N LEU A 75 1.60 -21.85 -10.24
CA LEU A 75 0.41 -22.43 -9.66
C LEU A 75 -0.25 -23.34 -10.70
N PRO A 76 -0.79 -24.52 -10.34
CA PRO A 76 -1.38 -25.45 -11.29
C PRO A 76 -2.44 -24.74 -12.13
N ILE A 77 -2.23 -24.66 -13.43
CA ILE A 77 -3.18 -24.03 -14.36
C ILE A 77 -4.19 -25.11 -14.79
N PRO A 78 -5.50 -24.93 -14.53
CA PRO A 78 -6.54 -25.79 -15.09
C PRO A 78 -6.41 -25.89 -16.63
N ALA A 79 -6.71 -27.06 -17.18
CA ALA A 79 -6.58 -27.36 -18.61
C ALA A 79 -7.58 -26.54 -19.44
N GLY A 80 -7.21 -25.30 -19.80
CA GLY A 80 -7.99 -24.41 -20.66
C GLY A 80 -7.97 -22.97 -20.18
N ARG A 81 -7.78 -22.01 -21.09
CA ARG A 81 -7.95 -20.58 -20.79
C ARG A 81 -9.39 -20.33 -20.38
N VAL A 82 -9.61 -19.74 -19.22
CA VAL A 82 -10.95 -19.37 -18.76
C VAL A 82 -11.34 -18.04 -19.40
N ASP A 83 -12.54 -17.96 -19.99
CA ASP A 83 -13.09 -16.69 -20.46
C ASP A 83 -13.56 -15.85 -19.26
N HIS A 84 -12.87 -14.76 -18.99
CA HIS A 84 -13.18 -13.85 -17.89
C HIS A 84 -14.12 -12.71 -18.28
N ARG A 85 -14.64 -12.65 -19.51
CA ARG A 85 -15.57 -11.58 -19.94
C ARG A 85 -16.80 -11.48 -19.04
N ALA A 86 -17.34 -12.62 -18.59
CA ALA A 86 -18.48 -12.64 -17.68
C ALA A 86 -18.15 -11.99 -16.32
N LEU A 87 -16.94 -12.20 -15.80
CA LEU A 87 -16.47 -11.56 -14.57
C LEU A 87 -16.21 -10.06 -14.79
N ILE A 88 -15.61 -9.68 -15.92
CA ILE A 88 -15.33 -8.26 -16.24
C ILE A 88 -16.63 -7.46 -16.40
N ASN A 89 -17.69 -8.08 -16.93
CA ASN A 89 -19.00 -7.46 -17.10
C ASN A 89 -19.89 -7.55 -15.85
N ASP A 90 -19.42 -8.20 -14.79
CA ASP A 90 -20.15 -8.31 -13.53
C ASP A 90 -20.11 -6.99 -12.75
N ARG A 91 -21.28 -6.46 -12.42
CA ARG A 91 -21.40 -5.14 -11.76
C ARG A 91 -20.78 -5.13 -10.36
N GLU A 92 -20.91 -6.24 -9.62
CA GLU A 92 -20.36 -6.38 -8.27
C GLU A 92 -18.82 -6.35 -8.33
N PHE A 93 -18.23 -7.10 -9.26
CA PHE A 93 -16.79 -7.05 -9.54
C PHE A 93 -16.32 -5.65 -9.96
N GLN A 94 -17.01 -4.99 -10.89
CA GLN A 94 -16.66 -3.64 -11.33
C GLN A 94 -16.66 -2.64 -10.17
N ASN A 95 -17.68 -2.67 -9.32
CA ASN A 95 -17.77 -1.80 -8.15
C ASN A 95 -16.62 -2.06 -7.18
N ALA A 96 -16.31 -3.33 -6.88
CA ALA A 96 -15.20 -3.68 -6.00
C ALA A 96 -13.83 -3.25 -6.57
N VAL A 97 -13.64 -3.30 -7.90
CA VAL A 97 -12.41 -2.81 -8.54
C VAL A 97 -12.32 -1.28 -8.46
N VAL A 98 -13.42 -0.56 -8.69
CA VAL A 98 -13.46 0.90 -8.54
C VAL A 98 -13.16 1.31 -7.10
N GLU A 99 -13.78 0.65 -6.12
CA GLU A 99 -13.53 0.89 -4.70
C GLU A 99 -12.07 0.62 -4.32
N LYS A 100 -11.48 -0.47 -4.83
CA LYS A 100 -10.05 -0.74 -4.66
C LYS A 100 -9.18 0.41 -5.18
N PHE A 101 -9.48 0.92 -6.38
CA PHE A 101 -8.74 2.02 -6.99
C PHE A 101 -8.79 3.29 -6.13
N TRP A 102 -9.96 3.64 -5.59
CA TRP A 102 -10.11 4.80 -4.70
C TRP A 102 -9.31 4.63 -3.41
N ILE A 103 -9.36 3.46 -2.78
CA ILE A 103 -8.58 3.17 -1.56
C ILE A 103 -7.07 3.29 -1.84
N GLU A 104 -6.59 2.73 -2.95
CA GLU A 104 -5.18 2.82 -3.36
C GLU A 104 -4.78 4.27 -3.67
N GLU A 105 -5.62 5.06 -4.34
CA GLU A 105 -5.36 6.47 -4.62
C GLU A 105 -5.26 7.29 -3.33
N ASP A 106 -6.18 7.09 -2.39
CA ASP A 106 -6.19 7.76 -1.09
C ASP A 106 -4.95 7.42 -0.26
N MET A 107 -4.51 6.15 -0.27
CA MET A 107 -3.26 5.73 0.37
C MET A 107 -2.03 6.37 -0.27
N LEU A 108 -1.93 6.33 -1.61
CA LEU A 108 -0.82 6.94 -2.33
C LEU A 108 -0.74 8.45 -2.08
N ARG A 109 -1.89 9.13 -1.95
CA ARG A 109 -1.94 10.54 -1.58
C ARG A 109 -1.36 10.77 -0.17
N GLN A 110 -1.66 9.93 0.80
CA GLN A 110 -1.07 10.04 2.14
C GLN A 110 0.44 9.82 2.14
N TYR A 111 0.93 8.81 1.41
CA TYR A 111 2.38 8.59 1.27
C TYR A 111 3.09 9.81 0.67
N ARG A 112 2.52 10.42 -0.38
CA ARG A 112 3.05 11.67 -0.96
C ARG A 112 3.06 12.86 0.00
N ILE A 113 2.18 12.88 1.00
CA ILE A 113 2.17 13.91 2.05
C ILE A 113 3.21 13.60 3.14
N LEU A 114 3.40 12.33 3.48
CA LEU A 114 4.29 11.89 4.55
C LEU A 114 5.76 11.88 4.16
N GLU A 115 6.07 11.49 2.93
CA GLU A 115 7.45 11.36 2.44
C GLU A 115 8.26 12.67 2.61
N PRO A 116 7.78 13.85 2.17
CA PRO A 116 8.49 15.11 2.41
C PRO A 116 8.59 15.48 3.91
N LYS A 117 7.59 15.13 4.72
CA LYS A 117 7.62 15.38 6.17
C LYS A 117 8.68 14.52 6.86
N ILE A 118 8.87 13.28 6.41
CA ILE A 118 9.93 12.39 6.90
C ILE A 118 11.30 12.95 6.53
N GLU A 119 11.49 13.39 5.29
CA GLU A 119 12.75 14.00 4.84
C GLU A 119 13.08 15.23 5.69
N GLN A 120 12.13 16.15 5.87
CA GLN A 120 12.32 17.33 6.73
C GLN A 120 12.61 16.96 8.18
N LEU A 121 11.94 15.93 8.72
CA LEU A 121 12.17 15.45 10.10
C LEU A 121 13.62 14.94 10.24
N LEU A 122 14.09 14.14 9.27
CA LEU A 122 15.44 13.57 9.27
C LEU A 122 16.50 14.66 9.11
N GLU A 123 16.29 15.63 8.22
CA GLU A 123 17.18 16.79 8.07
C GLU A 123 17.30 17.57 9.38
N THR A 124 16.17 17.91 9.99
CA THR A 124 16.12 18.67 11.25
C THR A 124 16.77 17.92 12.40
N LEU A 125 16.54 16.60 12.47
CA LEU A 125 17.17 15.73 13.47
C LEU A 125 18.69 15.66 13.28
N ASN A 126 19.17 15.53 12.04
CA ASN A 126 20.60 15.47 11.73
C ASN A 126 21.29 16.80 12.09
N SER A 127 20.64 17.94 11.85
CA SER A 127 21.16 19.25 12.27
C SER A 127 21.24 19.38 13.80
N GLU A 128 20.21 18.96 14.55
CA GLU A 128 20.26 19.03 16.02
C GLU A 128 21.31 18.08 16.62
N ILE A 129 21.61 16.95 15.97
CA ILE A 129 22.70 16.06 16.39
C ILE A 129 24.06 16.72 16.12
N ALA A 130 24.27 17.28 14.93
CA ALA A 130 25.52 17.95 14.57
C ALA A 130 25.85 19.11 15.52
N ASP A 131 24.84 19.93 15.88
CA ASP A 131 24.99 21.07 16.80
C ASP A 131 25.30 20.66 18.26
N ARG A 132 25.17 19.38 18.62
CA ARG A 132 25.49 18.86 19.98
C ARG A 132 26.90 18.31 20.10
N ASP A 133 27.55 18.00 18.98
CA ASP A 133 28.91 17.43 18.92
C ASP A 133 30.01 18.53 18.80
N ASP A 134 29.63 19.79 18.62
CA ASP A 134 30.46 21.01 18.68
C ASP A 134 30.41 21.71 20.05
#